data_AF-A0A847V126-F1
#
_entry.id   AF-A0A847V126-F1
#
_cell.length_a   1.000
_cell.length_b   1.000
_cell.length_c   1.000
_cell.angle_alpha   90.00
_cell.angle_beta   90.00
_cell.angle_gamma   90.00
#
_symmetry.space_group_name_H-M   'P 1'
#
loop_
_entity.id
_entity.type
_entity.pdbx_description
1 polymer ?
#
loop_
_entity_poly.entity_id
_entity_poly.type
_entity_poly.pdbx_seq_one_letter_code
_entity_poly.pdbx_strand_id
1 'polypeptide(L)'
;MPIVMVDEDTGKEKVITDKDVKIEKHPDYIESYVVGTQGGPFGPYDFRMSFYDIKPEKDEDGKVYEKRILKSTVVMSYASAKQLSIWLQKHLRDYEEIAGHEIYVGEKKLSAESETDRA
;
A
#
# COMPACT_ATOMS: atom_id res chain seq x y z
N MET A 1 3.77 7.54 5.39
CA MET A 1 5.16 7.97 5.68
C MET A 1 5.62 8.81 4.50
N PRO A 2 6.15 10.02 4.71
CA PRO A 2 6.70 10.81 3.61
C PRO A 2 8.03 10.20 3.14
N ILE A 3 8.28 10.21 1.83
CA ILE A 3 9.57 9.81 1.28
C ILE A 3 10.53 10.99 1.47
N VAL A 4 11.65 10.73 2.15
CA VAL A 4 12.73 11.70 2.35
C VAL A 4 13.87 11.32 1.42
N MET A 5 14.25 12.23 0.52
CA MET A 5 15.41 12.03 -0.34
C MET A 5 16.46 13.09 -0.08
N VAL A 6 17.73 12.67 -0.06
CA VAL A 6 18.88 13.55 0.05
C VAL A 6 19.29 13.99 -1.36
N ASP A 7 19.27 15.30 -1.63
CA ASP A 7 19.71 15.84 -2.92
C ASP A 7 21.25 15.73 -3.01
N GLU A 8 21.78 15.00 -4.00
CA GLU A 8 23.22 14.70 -4.12
C GLU A 8 24.08 15.97 -4.28
N ASP A 9 23.52 17.04 -4.86
CA ASP A 9 24.26 18.29 -5.12
C ASP A 9 24.30 19.25 -3.92
N THR A 10 23.38 19.13 -2.97
CA THR A 10 23.28 20.06 -1.82
C THR A 10 23.31 19.39 -0.46
N GLY A 11 23.26 18.05 -0.42
CA GLY A 11 23.22 17.26 0.81
C GLY A 11 21.98 17.51 1.67
N LYS A 12 20.97 18.23 1.16
CA LYS A 12 19.77 18.59 1.91
C LYS A 12 18.68 17.55 1.69
N GLU A 13 18.09 17.11 2.79
CA GLU A 13 16.88 16.27 2.78
C GLU A 13 15.69 17.08 2.26
N LYS A 14 15.07 16.59 1.20
CA LYS A 14 13.76 17.04 0.72
C LYS A 14 12.72 15.99 1.08
N VAL A 15 11.71 16.44 1.84
CA VAL A 15 10.52 15.67 2.16
C VAL A 15 9.54 15.82 1.01
N ILE A 16 9.20 14.72 0.34
CA ILE A 16 8.19 14.71 -0.71
C ILE A 16 6.80 14.78 -0.04
N THR A 17 6.05 15.84 -0.35
CA THR A 17 4.67 16.03 0.10
C THR A 17 3.66 15.42 -0.88
N ASP A 18 2.46 15.05 -0.43
CA ASP A 18 1.39 14.48 -1.28
C ASP A 18 1.01 15.36 -2.50
N LYS A 19 1.32 16.67 -2.47
CA LYS A 19 1.12 17.59 -3.59
C LYS A 19 2.12 17.42 -4.73
N ASP A 20 3.20 16.68 -4.49
CA ASP A 20 4.27 16.38 -5.44
C ASP A 20 4.15 14.93 -5.94
N VAL A 21 2.94 14.38 -5.97
CA VAL A 21 2.69 13.02 -6.47
C VAL A 21 2.07 13.10 -7.86
N LYS A 22 2.71 12.47 -8.85
CA LYS A 22 2.19 12.32 -10.20
C LYS A 22 1.79 10.86 -10.42
N ILE A 23 0.52 10.64 -10.77
CA ILE A 23 -0.02 9.31 -11.02
C ILE A 23 -0.15 9.09 -12.52
N GLU A 24 0.49 8.04 -13.03
CA GLU A 24 0.44 7.64 -14.44
C GLU A 24 0.04 6.17 -14.56
N LYS A 25 -0.75 5.83 -15.59
CA LYS A 25 -1.06 4.43 -15.88
C LYS A 25 0.04 3.83 -16.74
N HIS A 26 0.50 2.63 -16.37
CA HIS A 26 1.36 1.85 -17.24
C HIS A 26 0.63 1.54 -18.56
N PRO A 27 1.33 1.45 -19.71
CA PRO A 27 0.71 1.07 -20.98
C PRO A 27 -0.07 -0.26 -20.90
N ASP A 28 0.48 -1.23 -20.16
CA ASP A 28 -0.14 -2.54 -19.91
C ASP A 28 -1.04 -2.53 -18.66
N TYR A 29 -1.69 -1.41 -18.34
CA TYR A 29 -2.56 -1.32 -17.17
C TYR A 29 -3.75 -2.29 -17.28
N ILE A 30 -3.95 -3.10 -16.24
CA ILE A 30 -5.05 -4.05 -16.17
C ILE A 30 -5.97 -3.72 -15.00
N GLU A 31 -7.27 -3.61 -15.26
CA GLU A 31 -8.30 -3.56 -14.22
C GLU A 31 -9.02 -4.91 -14.15
N SER A 32 -8.89 -5.61 -13.03
CA SER A 32 -9.50 -6.92 -12.81
C SER A 32 -10.68 -6.79 -11.86
N TYR A 33 -11.87 -7.22 -12.30
CA TYR A 33 -13.04 -7.30 -11.43
C TYR A 33 -13.12 -8.68 -10.78
N VAL A 34 -12.97 -8.74 -9.45
CA VAL A 34 -13.04 -9.98 -8.69
C VAL A 34 -14.48 -10.19 -8.25
N VAL A 35 -15.14 -11.12 -8.95
CA VAL A 35 -16.51 -11.54 -8.67
C VAL A 35 -16.45 -12.78 -7.78
N GLY A 36 -16.78 -12.62 -6.50
CA GLY A 36 -17.31 -13.74 -5.71
C GLY A 36 -18.60 -14.25 -6.34
N THR A 37 -19.01 -15.48 -6.02
CA THR A 37 -20.07 -16.33 -6.63
C THR A 37 -21.44 -15.69 -6.95
N GLN A 38 -21.68 -14.42 -6.65
CA GLN A 38 -22.82 -13.64 -7.14
C GLN A 38 -22.32 -12.36 -7.85
N GLY A 39 -22.47 -12.35 -9.18
CA GLY A 39 -22.25 -11.19 -10.02
C GLY A 39 -23.29 -10.11 -9.77
N GLY A 40 -22.91 -9.08 -9.02
CA GLY A 40 -23.61 -7.79 -9.01
C GLY A 40 -23.10 -6.90 -10.15
N PRO A 41 -23.89 -5.90 -10.59
CA PRO A 41 -23.44 -4.92 -11.55
C PRO A 41 -22.29 -4.08 -10.97
N PHE A 42 -21.28 -3.84 -11.79
CA PHE A 42 -20.12 -2.99 -11.48
C PHE A 42 -20.60 -1.63 -10.95
N GLY A 43 -20.37 -1.39 -9.66
CA GLY A 43 -20.95 -0.27 -8.93
C GLY A 43 -19.93 0.80 -8.59
N PRO A 44 -20.34 2.08 -8.47
CA PRO A 44 -19.44 3.15 -8.00
C PRO A 44 -18.99 2.95 -6.54
N TYR A 45 -19.64 2.06 -5.80
CA TYR A 45 -19.32 1.70 -4.42
C TYR A 45 -18.47 0.43 -4.29
N ASP A 46 -18.04 -0.16 -5.41
CA ASP A 46 -17.13 -1.29 -5.38
C ASP A 46 -15.76 -0.86 -4.86
N PHE A 47 -15.17 -1.71 -4.01
CA PHE A 47 -13.89 -1.46 -3.40
C PHE A 47 -12.79 -1.56 -4.46
N ARG A 48 -11.93 -0.54 -4.57
CA ARG A 48 -10.84 -0.49 -5.53
C ARG A 48 -9.49 -0.51 -4.81
N MET A 49 -8.65 -1.46 -5.17
CA MET A 49 -7.28 -1.57 -4.71
C MET A 49 -6.35 -1.44 -5.90
N SER A 50 -5.62 -0.33 -5.96
CA SER A 50 -4.67 -0.05 -7.04
C SER A 50 -3.25 -0.36 -6.62
N PHE A 51 -2.53 -1.10 -7.46
CA PHE A 51 -1.13 -1.44 -7.29
C PHE A 51 -0.29 -0.54 -8.21
N TYR A 52 0.66 0.15 -7.60
CA TYR A 52 1.54 1.07 -8.30
C TYR A 52 2.99 0.88 -7.87
N ASP A 53 3.90 1.05 -8.83
CA ASP A 53 5.32 1.24 -8.52
C ASP A 53 5.54 2.70 -8.12
N ILE A 54 6.31 2.91 -7.06
CA ILE A 54 6.74 4.25 -6.64
C ILE A 54 8.16 4.49 -7.15
N LYS A 55 8.37 5.59 -7.86
CA LYS A 55 9.69 6.04 -8.30
C LYS A 55 9.84 7.55 -8.11
N PRO A 56 10.94 8.05 -7.56
CA PRO A 56 11.23 9.48 -7.60
C PRO A 56 11.61 9.90 -9.03
N GLU A 57 11.14 11.07 -9.47
CA GLU A 57 11.51 11.69 -10.75
C GLU A 57 11.79 13.18 -10.53
N LYS A 58 12.66 13.79 -11.36
CA LYS A 58 12.92 15.23 -11.37
C LYS A 58 12.22 15.83 -12.59
N ASP A 59 11.52 16.96 -12.43
CA ASP A 59 10.98 17.72 -13.56
C ASP A 59 12.05 18.58 -14.24
N GLU A 60 11.66 19.27 -15.31
CA GLU A 60 12.55 20.15 -16.09
C GLU A 60 13.09 21.33 -15.26
N ASP A 61 12.38 21.72 -14.20
CA ASP A 61 12.78 22.77 -13.25
C ASP A 61 13.62 22.23 -12.08
N GLY A 62 13.99 20.94 -12.10
CA GLY A 62 14.78 20.26 -11.07
C GLY A 62 13.99 19.96 -9.78
N LYS A 63 12.67 20.15 -9.79
CA LYS A 63 11.81 19.80 -8.67
C LYS A 63 11.58 18.29 -8.67
N VAL A 64 11.85 17.70 -7.51
CA VAL A 64 11.66 16.26 -7.27
C VAL A 64 10.19 16.00 -6.96
N TYR A 65 9.62 14.99 -7.60
CA TYR A 65 8.27 14.52 -7.38
C TYR A 65 8.23 12.99 -7.33
N GLU A 66 7.19 12.45 -6.69
CA GLU A 66 6.95 11.01 -6.63
C GLU A 66 6.06 10.60 -7.80
N LYS A 67 6.61 9.76 -8.68
CA LYS A 67 5.85 9.14 -9.76
C LYS A 67 5.30 7.80 -9.31
N ARG A 68 3.97 7.68 -9.31
CA ARG A 68 3.24 6.43 -9.09
C ARG A 68 2.79 5.87 -10.43
N ILE A 69 3.38 4.74 -10.83
CA ILE A 69 3.03 4.05 -12.07
C ILE A 69 2.05 2.93 -11.75
N LEU A 70 0.77 3.16 -12.03
CA LEU A 70 -0.31 2.17 -11.86
C LEU A 70 -0.13 1.01 -12.82
N LYS A 71 0.10 -0.19 -12.29
CA LYS A 71 0.20 -1.43 -13.08
C LYS A 71 -1.13 -2.17 -13.15
N SER A 72 -1.81 -2.27 -12.02
CA SER A 72 -3.09 -2.96 -11.98
C SER A 72 -4.01 -2.38 -10.93
N THR A 73 -5.31 -2.51 -11.16
CA THR A 73 -6.33 -2.25 -10.14
C THR A 73 -7.20 -3.47 -10.01
N VAL A 74 -7.40 -3.91 -8.78
CA VAL A 74 -8.36 -4.94 -8.43
C VAL A 74 -9.62 -4.24 -7.91
N VAL A 75 -10.74 -4.51 -8.55
CA VAL A 75 -12.05 -3.98 -8.18
C VAL A 75 -12.89 -5.13 -7.63
N MET A 76 -13.49 -4.93 -6.46
CA MET A 76 -14.17 -5.98 -5.69
C MET A 76 -15.55 -5.53 -5.26
N SER A 77 -16.52 -6.43 -5.35
CA SER A 77 -17.81 -6.25 -4.68
C SER A 77 -17.64 -6.25 -3.16
N TYR A 78 -18.60 -5.68 -2.42
CA TYR A 78 -18.59 -5.65 -0.96
C TYR A 78 -18.38 -7.05 -0.34
N ALA A 79 -19.06 -8.08 -0.86
CA ALA A 79 -18.93 -9.45 -0.37
C ALA A 79 -17.52 -10.01 -0.59
N SER A 80 -16.91 -9.74 -1.76
CA SER A 80 -15.56 -10.20 -2.09
C SER A 80 -14.52 -9.50 -1.24
N ALA A 81 -14.66 -8.18 -1.01
CA ALA A 81 -13.79 -7.42 -0.12
C ALA A 81 -13.86 -7.92 1.33
N LYS A 82 -15.06 -8.28 1.81
CA LYS A 82 -15.25 -8.89 3.15
C LYS A 82 -14.58 -10.26 3.26
N GLN A 83 -14.68 -11.09 2.24
CA GLN A 83 -13.99 -12.39 2.23
C GLN A 83 -12.46 -12.21 2.22
N LEU A 84 -11.95 -11.25 1.44
CA LEU A 84 -10.53 -10.91 1.44
C LEU A 84 -10.05 -10.45 2.82
N SER A 85 -10.82 -9.62 3.53
CA SER A 85 -10.40 -9.16 4.87
C SER A 85 -10.32 -10.29 5.89
N ILE A 86 -11.29 -11.22 5.87
CA ILE A 86 -11.26 -12.42 6.72
C ILE A 86 -10.05 -13.30 6.36
N TRP A 87 -9.80 -13.50 5.07
CA TRP A 87 -8.66 -14.27 4.58
C TRP A 87 -7.33 -13.66 5.03
N LEU A 88 -7.16 -12.34 4.86
CA LEU A 88 -5.97 -11.60 5.26
C LEU A 88 -5.74 -11.68 6.78
N GLN A 89 -6.78 -11.47 7.58
CA GLN A 89 -6.67 -11.55 9.04
C GLN A 89 -6.25 -12.94 9.52
N LYS A 90 -6.72 -14.00 8.84
CA LYS A 90 -6.27 -15.36 9.14
C LYS A 90 -4.79 -15.55 8.82
N HIS A 91 -4.38 -15.20 7.59
CA HIS A 91 -3.00 -15.39 7.16
C HIS A 91 -2.01 -14.48 7.87
N LEU A 92 -2.45 -13.31 8.34
CA LEU A 92 -1.61 -12.43 9.15
C LEU A 92 -1.22 -13.10 10.46
N ARG A 93 -2.17 -13.76 11.15
CA ARG A 93 -1.88 -14.51 12.38
C ARG A 93 -0.89 -15.64 12.12
N ASP A 94 -1.14 -16.43 11.08
CA ASP A 94 -0.24 -17.52 10.69
C ASP A 94 1.18 -16.98 10.34
N TYR A 95 1.26 -15.80 9.72
CA TYR A 95 2.53 -15.14 9.40
C TYR A 95 3.25 -14.62 10.66
N GLU A 96 2.53 -13.99 11.58
CA GLU A 96 3.05 -13.51 12.86
C GLU A 96 3.59 -14.65 13.73
N GLU A 97 2.94 -15.81 13.71
CA GLU A 97 3.41 -17.01 14.41
C GLU A 97 4.73 -17.54 13.83
N ILE A 98 4.95 -17.43 12.51
CA ILE A 98 6.17 -17.89 11.83
C ILE A 98 7.31 -16.86 11.93
N ALA A 99 7.00 -15.58 11.76
CA ALA A 99 7.99 -14.50 11.78
C ALA A 99 8.51 -14.20 13.20
N GLY A 100 7.85 -14.74 14.23
CA GLY A 100 7.95 -14.25 15.59
C GLY A 100 7.19 -12.92 15.71
N HIS A 101 6.63 -12.63 16.88
CA HIS A 101 5.79 -11.43 17.17
C HIS A 101 6.49 -10.07 16.95
N GLU A 102 7.64 -10.02 16.28
CA GLU A 102 8.45 -8.82 16.09
C GLU A 102 8.21 -8.26 14.69
N ILE A 103 7.06 -7.61 14.52
CA ILE A 103 6.83 -6.78 13.35
C ILE A 103 7.47 -5.42 13.62
N TYR A 104 8.57 -5.13 12.92
CA TYR A 104 9.18 -3.81 12.90
C TYR A 104 8.40 -2.90 11.94
N VAL A 105 7.87 -1.80 12.46
CA VAL A 105 7.30 -0.73 11.65
C VAL A 105 8.29 0.45 11.70
N GLY A 106 9.18 0.51 10.71
CA GLY A 106 10.36 1.39 10.76
C GLY A 106 11.41 0.87 11.76
N GLU A 107 12.05 1.76 12.53
CA GLU A 107 13.04 1.36 13.57
C GLU A 107 12.39 0.97 14.91
N LYS A 108 11.05 1.00 15.02
CA LYS A 108 10.36 0.71 16.28
C LYS A 108 9.83 -0.71 16.30
N LYS A 109 10.33 -1.49 17.27
CA LYS A 109 9.79 -2.80 17.65
C LYS A 109 8.44 -2.58 18.35
N LEU A 110 7.36 -3.10 17.78
CA LEU A 110 6.11 -3.25 18.49
C LEU A 110 6.21 -4.54 19.32
N SER A 111 6.59 -4.43 20.59
CA SER A 111 6.39 -5.53 21.53
C SER A 111 4.91 -5.61 21.86
N ALA A 112 4.25 -6.71 21.47
CA ALA A 112 3.00 -7.09 22.07
C ALA A 112 3.29 -7.42 23.55
N GLU A 113 3.05 -6.48 24.45
CA GLU A 113 2.95 -6.77 25.88
C GLU A 113 1.80 -7.77 26.07
N SER A 114 2.15 -9.04 26.11
CA SER A 114 1.33 -10.10 26.67
C SER A 114 1.65 -10.20 28.15
N GLU A 115 1.27 -9.18 28.93
CA GLU A 115 1.14 -9.35 30.37
C GLU A 115 -0.27 -9.88 30.66
N THR A 116 -0.41 -11.18 30.38
CA THR A 116 -1.07 -12.07 31.33
C THR A 116 -0.39 -11.92 32.69
N ASP A 117 -0.81 -10.94 33.48
CA ASP A 117 -0.59 -10.98 34.92
C ASP A 117 -1.82 -11.60 35.58
N ARG A 118 -1.76 -12.93 35.63
CA ARG A 118 -2.44 -13.71 36.66
C ARG A 118 -1.60 -13.62 37.91
N ALA A 119 -2.09 -12.89 38.91
CA ALA A 119 -1.93 -13.23 40.32
C ALA A 119 -3.12 -12.69 41.11
#